data_AF-A0A1V5WAI7-F1
#
_entry.id   AF-A0A1V5WAI7-F1
#
_cell.length_a   1.000
_cell.length_b   1.000
_cell.length_c   1.000
_cell.angle_alpha   90.00
_cell.angle_beta   90.00
_cell.angle_gamma   90.00
#
_symmetry.space_group_name_H-M   'P 1'
#
loop_
_entity.id
_entity.type
_entity.pdbx_description
1 polymer ?
#
loop_
_entity_poly.entity_id
_entity_poly.type
_entity_poly.pdbx_seq_one_letter_code
_entity_poly.pdbx_strand_id
1 'polypeptide(L)'
;MKVRRLYIFIFCLSLFSLSCGKKPVFTEMATSRLRIVLKGTLESEKGYMSPFVTPAANSTSVEDSDHANDSVDDIKGPSEDVYPTKLMLDIAEIRLGGKKISNYRQTFSIALSDSEPFFNGEGIELKTDDPGDGRYDTVEIFFRKMIFDNAKIYKSTGSGFVYEKDAEVIFKEKTVTGFDFNQLMVNSYWDSLRKESDQVIRVFPMVIPIIGGLNYNKENNETVLEIRLVFKNFIKKYEYDYYDSGIYKVCHYYAPSDWLRDVRAGESDIGRNLHGVAKALVKGQTGSITVSNPSLGYVVAIPADEDISDYFISKDGKLIRDDVKGDLPLPPNYPGAYISAVLDYYLKYEKYKNDWNTKRADLDSSSPAGLSDILDKYEYYWDVYESTVKGTGYGLKIPPYVGYGTSVTFNEMAVGSYKFYRFDAPAYGQLNTSFTSLNGGNVVTINAGANTGF
;
A
#
# COMPACT_ATOMS: atom_id res chain seq x y z
N MET A 1 -24.37 -27.54 -58.38
CA MET A 1 -23.70 -27.00 -57.17
C MET A 1 -24.79 -26.64 -56.17
N LYS A 2 -24.76 -27.26 -54.98
CA LYS A 2 -25.92 -27.53 -54.12
C LYS A 2 -26.57 -26.25 -53.54
N VAL A 3 -27.89 -26.16 -53.64
CA VAL A 3 -28.80 -25.15 -53.05
C VAL A 3 -28.44 -24.78 -51.59
N ARG A 4 -27.87 -25.72 -50.83
CA ARG A 4 -27.34 -25.52 -49.48
C ARG A 4 -26.21 -24.47 -49.37
N ARG A 5 -25.36 -24.34 -50.39
CA ARG A 5 -24.27 -23.32 -50.42
C ARG A 5 -24.82 -21.92 -50.72
N LEU A 6 -25.91 -21.82 -51.49
CA LEU A 6 -26.57 -20.55 -51.77
C LEU A 6 -27.26 -19.99 -50.53
N TYR A 7 -27.92 -20.85 -49.72
CA TYR A 7 -28.52 -20.44 -48.45
C TYR A 7 -27.48 -20.02 -47.40
N ILE A 8 -26.32 -20.69 -47.32
CA ILE A 8 -25.23 -20.24 -46.43
C ILE A 8 -24.68 -18.89 -46.89
N PHE A 9 -24.52 -18.68 -48.20
CA PHE A 9 -24.03 -17.41 -48.74
C PHE A 9 -25.01 -16.25 -48.51
N ILE A 10 -26.32 -16.49 -48.68
CA ILE A 10 -27.38 -15.52 -48.41
C ILE A 10 -27.51 -15.26 -46.90
N PHE A 11 -27.39 -16.28 -46.05
CA PHE A 11 -27.40 -16.13 -44.59
C PHE A 11 -26.18 -15.32 -44.11
N CYS A 12 -24.99 -15.58 -44.64
CA CYS A 12 -23.80 -14.78 -44.38
C CYS A 12 -23.97 -13.34 -44.88
N LEU A 13 -24.51 -13.10 -46.08
CA LEU A 13 -24.79 -11.74 -46.57
C LEU A 13 -25.83 -11.01 -45.70
N SER A 14 -26.85 -11.71 -45.21
CA SER A 14 -27.89 -11.12 -44.36
C SER A 14 -27.37 -10.68 -42.99
N LEU A 15 -26.33 -11.37 -42.47
CA LEU A 15 -25.60 -10.98 -41.28
C LEU A 15 -24.73 -9.72 -41.49
N PHE A 16 -24.35 -9.39 -42.73
CA PHE A 16 -23.66 -8.13 -43.06
C PHE A 16 -24.63 -6.96 -43.29
N SER A 17 -25.89 -7.20 -43.67
CA SER A 17 -26.87 -6.16 -43.97
C SER A 17 -27.74 -5.74 -42.77
N LEU A 18 -27.70 -6.45 -41.65
CA LEU A 18 -28.29 -6.01 -40.37
C LEU A 18 -27.32 -5.07 -39.63
N SER A 19 -26.78 -4.08 -40.36
CA SER A 19 -26.03 -2.95 -39.80
C SER A 19 -27.01 -1.83 -39.48
N CYS A 20 -27.70 -1.96 -38.34
CA CYS A 20 -28.32 -0.81 -37.69
C CYS A 20 -27.31 -0.27 -36.67
N GLY A 21 -26.30 0.45 -37.17
CA GLY A 21 -25.23 1.03 -36.36
C GLY A 21 -23.87 0.79 -37.00
N LYS A 22 -23.19 1.86 -37.40
CA LYS A 22 -21.89 1.84 -38.09
C LYS A 22 -20.79 1.21 -37.22
N LYS A 23 -20.63 -0.11 -37.21
CA LYS A 23 -19.38 -0.84 -36.88
C LYS A 23 -19.56 -2.33 -37.25
N PRO A 24 -18.64 -2.93 -38.04
CA PRO A 24 -18.66 -4.37 -38.29
C PRO A 24 -18.48 -5.15 -36.97
N VAL A 25 -19.29 -6.19 -36.76
CA VAL A 25 -19.30 -7.06 -35.56
C VAL A 25 -17.92 -7.69 -35.27
N PHE A 26 -17.05 -7.81 -36.28
CA PHE A 26 -15.74 -8.45 -36.16
C PHE A 26 -14.57 -7.50 -35.87
N THR A 27 -14.77 -6.18 -35.87
CA THR A 27 -13.70 -5.21 -35.51
C THR A 27 -13.61 -4.96 -34.00
N GLU A 28 -14.67 -5.27 -33.24
CA GLU A 28 -14.72 -5.11 -31.78
C GLU A 28 -14.17 -6.31 -31.01
N MET A 29 -13.59 -7.31 -31.69
CA MET A 29 -13.34 -8.63 -31.14
C MET A 29 -11.89 -8.92 -30.67
N ALA A 30 -10.99 -7.94 -30.54
CA ALA A 30 -9.56 -8.30 -30.35
C ALA A 30 -8.66 -7.51 -29.39
N THR A 31 -9.03 -6.34 -28.84
CA THR A 31 -8.14 -5.67 -27.88
C THR A 31 -8.92 -4.83 -26.88
N SER A 32 -8.81 -5.18 -25.59
CA SER A 32 -9.21 -4.30 -24.49
C SER A 32 -8.54 -2.95 -24.69
N ARG A 33 -9.33 -1.87 -24.68
CA ARG A 33 -8.79 -0.50 -24.81
C ARG A 33 -8.35 0.07 -23.48
N LEU A 34 -8.90 -0.44 -22.39
CA LEU A 34 -8.38 -0.22 -21.05
C LEU A 34 -7.21 -1.17 -20.80
N ARG A 35 -6.05 -0.59 -20.49
CA ARG A 35 -4.88 -1.31 -19.99
C ARG A 35 -4.65 -0.93 -18.53
N ILE A 36 -4.69 -1.90 -17.63
CA ILE A 36 -4.36 -1.66 -16.22
C ILE A 36 -2.96 -2.16 -15.93
N VAL A 37 -2.14 -1.29 -15.34
CA VAL A 37 -0.74 -1.57 -15.01
C VAL A 37 -0.57 -1.43 -13.51
N LEU A 38 -0.03 -2.47 -12.86
CA LEU A 38 0.26 -2.49 -11.43
C LEU A 38 1.76 -2.33 -11.19
N LYS A 39 2.13 -1.40 -10.31
CA LYS A 39 3.50 -1.12 -9.89
C LYS A 39 3.62 -1.19 -8.36
N GLY A 40 4.77 -1.63 -7.87
CA GLY A 40 5.11 -1.79 -6.46
C GLY A 40 5.95 -0.65 -5.87
N THR A 41 6.00 0.50 -6.54
CA THR A 41 6.97 1.57 -6.30
C THR A 41 6.30 2.94 -6.29
N LEU A 42 6.96 3.94 -5.70
CA LEU A 42 6.46 5.32 -5.68
C LEU A 42 6.54 5.98 -7.05
N GLU A 43 7.57 5.64 -7.82
CA GLU A 43 7.96 6.29 -9.06
C GLU A 43 7.04 5.89 -10.23
N SER A 44 6.66 6.88 -11.03
CA SER A 44 5.74 6.70 -12.15
C SER A 44 6.47 6.36 -13.46
N GLU A 45 7.70 6.85 -13.64
CA GLU A 45 8.38 6.83 -14.94
C GLU A 45 9.61 5.93 -14.94
N LYS A 46 9.64 4.96 -15.86
CA LYS A 46 10.80 4.11 -16.06
C LYS A 46 12.04 4.95 -16.37
N GLY A 47 13.17 4.55 -15.77
CA GLY A 47 14.46 5.25 -15.92
C GLY A 47 14.72 6.34 -14.87
N TYR A 48 13.68 6.74 -14.12
CA TYR A 48 13.77 7.69 -13.01
C TYR A 48 13.34 7.00 -11.72
N MET A 49 13.98 5.88 -11.41
CA MET A 49 13.64 5.00 -10.30
C MET A 49 14.80 5.01 -9.31
N SER A 50 14.48 5.09 -8.01
CA SER A 50 15.48 4.85 -6.96
C SER A 50 15.94 3.39 -7.00
N PRO A 51 17.17 3.07 -6.60
CA PRO A 51 17.56 1.67 -6.43
C PRO A 51 16.81 1.03 -5.25
N PHE A 52 16.69 -0.29 -5.27
CA PHE A 52 16.30 -1.04 -4.07
C PHE A 52 17.33 -0.80 -2.97
N VAL A 53 16.83 -0.47 -1.79
CA VAL A 53 17.62 -0.32 -0.57
C VAL A 53 17.26 -1.50 0.32
N THR A 54 18.25 -2.27 0.75
CA THR A 54 18.05 -3.23 1.83
C THR A 54 18.40 -2.55 3.16
N PRO A 55 17.82 -2.97 4.28
CA PRO A 55 18.27 -2.49 5.59
C PRO A 55 19.77 -2.75 5.81
N ALA A 56 20.30 -3.80 5.16
CA ALA A 56 21.71 -4.15 5.17
C ALA A 56 22.64 -3.11 4.51
N ALA A 57 22.13 -2.24 3.64
CA ALA A 57 22.90 -1.13 3.09
C ALA A 57 23.30 -0.10 4.18
N ASN A 58 22.67 -0.14 5.37
CA ASN A 58 22.97 0.71 6.53
C ASN A 58 23.18 -0.05 7.86
N SER A 59 23.12 -1.39 7.90
CA SER A 59 23.44 -2.18 9.10
C SER A 59 23.83 -3.63 8.76
N THR A 60 24.99 -4.08 9.22
CA THR A 60 25.44 -5.47 9.04
C THR A 60 24.70 -6.50 9.90
N SER A 61 23.63 -6.12 10.60
CA SER A 61 22.76 -7.01 11.37
C SER A 61 21.29 -6.65 11.16
N VAL A 62 20.42 -7.67 11.08
CA VAL A 62 18.94 -7.55 11.11
C VAL A 62 18.46 -7.03 12.48
N GLU A 63 19.37 -6.92 13.44
CA GLU A 63 19.12 -6.46 14.81
C GLU A 63 19.20 -4.93 14.90
N ASP A 64 18.16 -4.35 15.53
CA ASP A 64 18.13 -3.04 16.19
C ASP A 64 18.28 -1.78 15.33
N SER A 65 17.52 -1.67 14.25
CA SER A 65 17.01 -0.33 13.90
C SER A 65 15.49 -0.33 13.96
N ASP A 66 14.92 0.60 14.74
CA ASP A 66 13.47 0.89 14.89
C ASP A 66 12.76 1.14 13.54
N HIS A 67 13.50 1.14 12.43
CA HIS A 67 13.02 1.42 11.09
C HIS A 67 12.84 0.16 10.23
N ALA A 68 13.46 -0.97 10.62
CA ALA A 68 13.36 -2.25 9.92
C ALA A 68 12.61 -3.32 10.71
N ASN A 69 12.36 -3.07 12.01
CA ASN A 69 11.80 -4.06 12.93
C ASN A 69 10.75 -3.45 13.87
N ASP A 70 9.52 -3.96 13.80
CA ASP A 70 8.43 -3.68 14.74
C ASP A 70 8.10 -4.93 15.60
N SER A 71 8.97 -5.95 15.66
CA SER A 71 8.76 -7.12 16.54
C SER A 71 8.87 -6.74 18.01
N VAL A 72 7.95 -7.23 18.84
CA VAL A 72 7.86 -6.86 20.26
C VAL A 72 8.60 -7.86 21.16
N ASP A 73 8.60 -9.15 20.82
CA ASP A 73 9.41 -10.14 21.53
C ASP A 73 10.85 -10.11 20.97
N ASP A 74 11.75 -9.42 21.68
CA ASP A 74 13.20 -9.45 21.39
C ASP A 74 13.72 -10.90 21.47
N ILE A 75 13.81 -11.59 20.33
CA ILE A 75 14.52 -12.87 20.24
C ILE A 75 16.01 -12.57 20.46
N LYS A 76 16.44 -12.65 21.72
CA LYS A 76 17.85 -12.50 22.13
C LYS A 76 18.62 -13.76 21.74
N GLY A 77 19.27 -13.74 20.58
CA GLY A 77 20.11 -14.83 20.06
C GLY A 77 20.21 -14.79 18.52
N PRO A 78 20.98 -15.67 17.87
CA PRO A 78 21.04 -15.71 16.41
C PRO A 78 19.64 -16.03 15.88
N SER A 79 18.99 -15.03 15.28
CA SER A 79 17.72 -15.22 14.60
C SER A 79 17.97 -15.89 13.25
N GLU A 80 17.15 -16.90 12.93
CA GLU A 80 17.02 -17.44 11.57
C GLU A 80 16.24 -16.50 10.62
N ASP A 81 16.02 -15.24 11.03
CA ASP A 81 15.29 -14.24 10.26
C ASP A 81 16.07 -13.87 9.00
N VAL A 82 15.37 -13.89 7.86
CA VAL A 82 15.96 -13.54 6.57
C VAL A 82 15.01 -12.58 5.88
N TYR A 83 15.54 -11.47 5.35
CA TYR A 83 14.74 -10.54 4.55
C TYR A 83 14.01 -11.26 3.41
N PRO A 84 12.79 -10.84 3.07
CA PRO A 84 12.05 -11.47 2.00
C PRO A 84 12.79 -11.25 0.68
N THR A 85 12.67 -12.23 -0.21
CA THR A 85 13.20 -12.16 -1.58
C THR A 85 12.08 -12.10 -2.61
N LYS A 86 10.84 -12.37 -2.21
CA LYS A 86 9.68 -12.42 -3.09
C LYS A 86 8.43 -11.84 -2.44
N LEU A 87 7.66 -11.12 -3.25
CA LEU A 87 6.26 -10.75 -2.99
C LEU A 87 5.35 -11.61 -3.85
N MET A 88 4.40 -12.28 -3.24
CA MET A 88 3.36 -13.05 -3.93
C MET A 88 2.00 -12.38 -3.75
N LEU A 89 1.29 -12.19 -4.86
CA LEU A 89 -0.02 -11.54 -4.90
C LEU A 89 -1.05 -12.50 -5.52
N ASP A 90 -2.21 -12.65 -4.88
CA ASP A 90 -3.38 -13.37 -5.43
C ASP A 90 -4.53 -12.37 -5.56
N ILE A 91 -4.76 -11.87 -6.77
CA ILE A 91 -5.84 -10.93 -7.09
C ILE A 91 -7.05 -11.73 -7.54
N ALA A 92 -8.17 -11.58 -6.83
CA ALA A 92 -9.41 -12.25 -7.17
C ALA A 92 -10.24 -11.45 -8.19
N GLU A 93 -10.27 -10.13 -8.05
CA GLU A 93 -11.22 -9.28 -8.73
C GLU A 93 -10.75 -7.82 -8.80
N ILE A 94 -11.15 -7.11 -9.86
CA ILE A 94 -10.93 -5.68 -10.03
C ILE A 94 -12.25 -5.00 -10.38
N ARG A 95 -12.55 -3.86 -9.74
CA ARG A 95 -13.70 -3.01 -10.04
C ARG A 95 -13.28 -1.58 -10.34
N LEU A 96 -14.08 -0.88 -11.15
CA LEU A 96 -14.01 0.56 -11.36
C LEU A 96 -15.31 1.21 -10.88
N GLY A 97 -15.23 2.11 -9.89
CA GLY A 97 -16.39 2.73 -9.27
C GLY A 97 -17.46 1.72 -8.84
N GLY A 98 -17.05 0.64 -8.17
CA GLY A 98 -17.92 -0.47 -7.75
C GLY A 98 -18.39 -1.42 -8.88
N LYS A 99 -18.10 -1.12 -10.16
CA LYS A 99 -18.45 -2.00 -11.29
C LYS A 99 -17.32 -2.96 -11.59
N LYS A 100 -17.63 -4.26 -11.59
CA LYS A 100 -16.71 -5.35 -11.91
C LYS A 100 -16.23 -5.28 -13.37
N ILE A 101 -14.91 -5.26 -13.54
CA ILE A 101 -14.23 -5.24 -14.86
C ILE A 101 -13.21 -6.37 -15.02
N SER A 102 -12.95 -7.14 -13.97
CA SER A 102 -12.13 -8.35 -14.04
C SER A 102 -12.62 -9.40 -13.05
N ASN A 103 -12.91 -10.59 -13.58
CA ASN A 103 -13.20 -11.81 -12.83
C ASN A 103 -12.05 -12.82 -12.86
N TYR A 104 -10.92 -12.41 -13.43
CA TYR A 104 -9.79 -13.31 -13.62
C TYR A 104 -8.99 -13.36 -12.34
N ARG A 105 -8.96 -14.55 -11.69
CA ARG A 105 -7.99 -14.79 -10.63
C ARG A 105 -6.59 -14.76 -11.22
N GLN A 106 -5.75 -13.87 -10.70
CA GLN A 106 -4.40 -13.63 -11.21
C GLN A 106 -3.40 -13.72 -10.07
N THR A 107 -2.45 -14.65 -10.20
CA THR A 107 -1.42 -14.90 -9.19
C THR A 107 -0.06 -14.48 -9.73
N PHE A 108 0.67 -13.68 -8.94
CA PHE A 108 2.01 -13.21 -9.28
C PHE A 108 3.00 -13.64 -8.19
N SER A 109 4.23 -13.97 -8.60
CA SER A 109 5.37 -14.20 -7.71
C SER A 109 6.49 -13.32 -8.22
N ILE A 110 6.78 -12.25 -7.49
CA ILE A 110 7.59 -11.11 -7.92
C ILE A 110 8.85 -11.09 -7.07
N ALA A 111 10.04 -11.09 -7.69
CA ALA A 111 11.28 -10.95 -6.93
C ALA A 111 11.45 -9.52 -6.39
N LEU A 112 12.03 -9.38 -5.21
CA LEU A 112 12.34 -8.07 -4.62
C LEU A 112 13.70 -7.58 -5.12
N SER A 113 13.74 -7.07 -6.35
CA SER A 113 14.98 -6.63 -6.99
C SER A 113 14.78 -5.51 -8.02
N ASP A 114 15.88 -4.84 -8.35
CA ASP A 114 15.90 -3.80 -9.39
C ASP A 114 15.67 -4.32 -10.82
N SER A 115 15.75 -5.64 -11.04
CA SER A 115 15.45 -6.22 -12.34
C SER A 115 13.96 -6.41 -12.58
N GLU A 116 13.12 -6.36 -11.54
CA GLU A 116 11.71 -6.65 -11.68
C GLU A 116 10.89 -5.47 -12.22
N PRO A 117 10.13 -5.65 -13.32
CA PRO A 117 9.30 -4.58 -13.91
C PRO A 117 8.29 -3.98 -12.95
N PHE A 118 7.84 -4.76 -11.96
CA PHE A 118 6.92 -4.30 -10.91
C PHE A 118 7.49 -3.15 -10.09
N PHE A 119 8.81 -3.16 -9.82
CA PHE A 119 9.47 -2.17 -8.96
C PHE A 119 10.32 -1.16 -9.73
N ASN A 120 10.85 -1.54 -10.88
CA ASN A 120 11.82 -0.76 -11.64
C ASN A 120 11.58 -0.90 -13.15
N GLY A 121 10.35 -0.59 -13.59
CA GLY A 121 10.00 -0.71 -14.99
C GLY A 121 8.59 -0.28 -15.33
N GLU A 122 8.05 -0.92 -16.37
CA GLU A 122 6.72 -0.62 -16.91
C GLU A 122 5.58 -1.13 -16.02
N GLY A 123 5.85 -1.87 -14.93
CA GLY A 123 4.83 -2.55 -14.14
C GLY A 123 4.37 -3.88 -14.74
N ILE A 124 3.38 -4.48 -14.08
CA ILE A 124 2.72 -5.72 -14.51
C ILE A 124 1.35 -5.38 -15.09
N GLU A 125 1.10 -5.81 -16.32
CA GLU A 125 -0.21 -5.65 -16.95
C GLU A 125 -1.23 -6.66 -16.37
N LEU A 126 -2.37 -6.15 -15.93
CA LEU A 126 -3.46 -6.95 -15.37
C LEU A 126 -4.49 -7.28 -16.46
N LYS A 127 -4.92 -8.54 -16.50
CA LYS A 127 -6.02 -8.98 -17.38
C LYS A 127 -7.33 -8.37 -16.90
N THR A 128 -7.95 -7.58 -17.77
CA THR A 128 -9.21 -6.89 -17.53
C THR A 128 -10.05 -6.83 -18.80
N ASP A 129 -11.35 -6.66 -18.61
CA ASP A 129 -12.31 -6.33 -19.65
C ASP A 129 -12.53 -4.81 -19.67
N ASP A 130 -13.01 -4.29 -20.81
CA ASP A 130 -13.35 -2.88 -20.94
C ASP A 130 -14.57 -2.52 -20.08
N PRO A 131 -14.54 -1.42 -19.30
CA PRO A 131 -15.72 -0.92 -18.60
C PRO A 131 -16.72 -0.30 -19.59
N GLY A 132 -17.92 -0.01 -19.09
CA GLY A 132 -18.85 0.87 -19.82
C GLY A 132 -18.30 2.30 -19.91
N ASP A 133 -18.72 3.04 -20.93
CA ASP A 133 -18.38 4.46 -21.07
C ASP A 133 -18.82 5.25 -19.82
N GLY A 134 -17.97 6.16 -19.34
CA GLY A 134 -18.28 6.97 -18.17
C GLY A 134 -17.04 7.47 -17.42
N ARG A 135 -17.32 8.16 -16.31
CA ARG A 135 -16.31 8.64 -15.37
C ARG A 135 -16.21 7.70 -14.17
N TYR A 136 -14.98 7.40 -13.77
CA TYR A 136 -14.66 6.55 -12.62
C TYR A 136 -13.64 7.28 -11.74
N ASP A 137 -13.93 7.47 -10.47
CA ASP A 137 -13.03 8.18 -9.54
C ASP A 137 -12.22 7.22 -8.66
N THR A 138 -12.55 5.93 -8.65
CA THR A 138 -11.86 4.90 -7.86
C THR A 138 -11.68 3.59 -8.63
N VAL A 139 -10.62 2.86 -8.29
CA VAL A 139 -10.39 1.46 -8.65
C VAL A 139 -10.31 0.62 -7.38
N GLU A 140 -10.97 -0.53 -7.38
CA GLU A 140 -10.99 -1.45 -6.24
C GLU A 140 -10.28 -2.74 -6.64
N ILE A 141 -9.29 -3.16 -5.86
CA ILE A 141 -8.58 -4.42 -6.06
C ILE A 141 -8.87 -5.35 -4.88
N PHE A 142 -9.34 -6.55 -5.19
CA PHE A 142 -9.63 -7.58 -4.19
C PHE A 142 -8.45 -8.54 -4.13
N PHE A 143 -7.55 -8.31 -3.18
CA PHE A 143 -6.48 -9.24 -2.85
C PHE A 143 -7.04 -10.36 -1.99
N ARG A 144 -6.92 -11.60 -2.47
CA ARG A 144 -7.19 -12.79 -1.67
C ARG A 144 -6.04 -13.07 -0.72
N LYS A 145 -4.80 -12.94 -1.22
CA LYS A 145 -3.57 -13.18 -0.46
C LYS A 145 -2.50 -12.20 -0.86
N MET A 146 -1.72 -11.77 0.12
CA MET A 146 -0.47 -11.06 -0.10
C MET A 146 0.57 -11.65 0.85
N ILE A 147 1.65 -12.17 0.29
CA ILE A 147 2.62 -12.98 1.03
C ILE A 147 4.02 -12.47 0.72
N PHE A 148 4.78 -12.18 1.78
CA PHE A 148 6.23 -12.15 1.70
C PHE A 148 6.77 -13.53 2.12
N ASP A 149 7.80 -14.00 1.41
CA ASP A 149 8.51 -15.22 1.78
C ASP A 149 9.38 -15.03 3.02
N ASN A 150 10.04 -16.10 3.47
CA ASN A 150 10.99 -16.11 4.59
C ASN A 150 10.42 -15.78 5.98
N ALA A 151 9.13 -15.98 6.21
CA ALA A 151 8.56 -15.93 7.55
C ALA A 151 9.00 -17.15 8.40
N LYS A 152 9.29 -16.91 9.68
CA LYS A 152 9.91 -17.87 10.61
C LYS A 152 9.03 -18.10 11.83
N ILE A 153 8.92 -19.35 12.27
CA ILE A 153 8.19 -19.72 13.49
C ILE A 153 9.19 -20.14 14.56
N TYR A 154 9.04 -19.56 15.74
CA TYR A 154 9.79 -19.86 16.93
C TYR A 154 8.87 -20.41 18.02
N LYS A 155 9.40 -21.25 18.89
CA LYS A 155 8.70 -21.77 20.07
C LYS A 155 9.43 -21.35 21.34
N SER A 156 8.67 -21.03 22.38
CA SER A 156 9.22 -20.75 23.70
C SER A 156 9.74 -22.03 24.35
N THR A 157 10.92 -21.94 24.96
CA THR A 157 11.55 -23.01 25.77
C THR A 157 11.63 -22.65 27.25
N GLY A 158 10.96 -21.58 27.67
CA GLY A 158 11.02 -21.05 29.05
C GLY A 158 12.28 -20.23 29.37
N SER A 159 13.40 -20.47 28.67
CA SER A 159 14.62 -19.65 28.75
C SER A 159 14.82 -18.71 27.57
N GLY A 160 13.90 -18.72 26.59
CA GLY A 160 13.97 -17.94 25.36
C GLY A 160 13.15 -18.59 24.24
N PHE A 161 13.44 -18.18 23.01
CA PHE A 161 12.82 -18.71 21.81
C PHE A 161 13.82 -19.55 21.01
N VAL A 162 13.35 -20.65 20.43
CA VAL A 162 14.13 -21.45 19.48
C VAL A 162 13.37 -21.59 18.18
N TYR A 163 14.09 -21.51 17.05
CA TYR A 163 13.52 -21.73 15.73
C TYR A 163 12.89 -23.12 15.66
N GLU A 164 11.65 -23.18 15.18
CA GLU A 164 10.91 -24.42 14.97
C GLU A 164 10.91 -24.81 13.49
N LYS A 165 10.46 -23.90 12.63
CA LYS A 165 10.31 -24.11 11.18
C LYS A 165 10.01 -22.80 10.45
N ASP A 166 10.07 -22.84 9.13
CA ASP A 166 9.53 -21.78 8.27
C ASP A 166 7.99 -21.78 8.37
N ALA A 167 7.40 -20.60 8.34
CA ALA A 167 5.94 -20.49 8.21
C ALA A 167 5.52 -20.96 6.81
N GLU A 168 4.40 -21.66 6.75
CA GLU A 168 3.87 -22.23 5.51
C GLU A 168 2.45 -21.73 5.25
N VAL A 169 2.16 -21.38 4.01
CA VAL A 169 0.84 -20.96 3.57
C VAL A 169 0.49 -21.55 2.20
N ILE A 170 -0.79 -21.75 1.94
CA ILE A 170 -1.25 -22.20 0.62
C ILE A 170 -1.33 -21.00 -0.34
N PHE A 171 -0.54 -21.03 -1.41
CA PHE A 171 -0.59 -20.09 -2.52
C PHE A 171 -0.70 -20.86 -3.85
N LYS A 172 -1.68 -20.49 -4.68
CA LYS A 172 -1.96 -21.20 -5.95
C LYS A 172 -2.03 -22.73 -5.76
N GLU A 173 -2.81 -23.15 -4.75
CA GLU A 173 -3.06 -24.56 -4.43
C GLU A 173 -1.80 -25.36 -4.05
N LYS A 174 -0.70 -24.68 -3.73
CA LYS A 174 0.56 -25.28 -3.29
C LYS A 174 1.00 -24.67 -1.97
N THR A 175 1.66 -25.46 -1.15
CA THR A 175 2.36 -24.95 0.03
C THR A 175 3.58 -24.15 -0.42
N VAL A 176 3.68 -22.92 0.08
CA VAL A 176 4.86 -22.06 -0.05
C VAL A 176 5.29 -21.60 1.33
N THR A 177 6.57 -21.28 1.49
CA THR A 177 7.09 -20.68 2.71
C THR A 177 6.83 -19.18 2.72
N GLY A 178 6.33 -18.66 3.84
CA GLY A 178 5.92 -17.26 3.98
C GLY A 178 4.70 -17.09 4.86
N PHE A 179 4.24 -15.85 4.98
CA PHE A 179 3.08 -15.48 5.77
C PHE A 179 2.13 -14.60 4.96
N ASP A 180 0.83 -14.92 5.01
CA ASP A 180 -0.22 -14.15 4.35
C ASP A 180 -0.61 -12.95 5.23
N PHE A 181 0.11 -11.85 5.08
CA PHE A 181 -0.09 -10.65 5.89
C PHE A 181 -1.41 -9.95 5.57
N ASN A 182 -2.06 -10.26 4.44
CA ASN A 182 -3.37 -9.73 4.08
C ASN A 182 -4.44 -9.99 5.15
N GLN A 183 -4.31 -11.08 5.92
CA GLN A 183 -5.25 -11.41 7.00
C GLN A 183 -5.15 -10.46 8.20
N LEU A 184 -4.00 -9.80 8.37
CA LEU A 184 -3.73 -8.84 9.44
C LEU A 184 -3.90 -7.40 8.95
N MET A 185 -4.13 -7.19 7.65
CA MET A 185 -4.36 -5.86 7.06
C MET A 185 -5.80 -5.36 7.29
N VAL A 186 -6.14 -5.17 8.55
CA VAL A 186 -7.45 -4.73 9.02
C VAL A 186 -7.32 -3.51 9.93
N ASN A 187 -8.46 -2.90 10.27
CA ASN A 187 -8.48 -1.87 11.29
C ASN A 187 -8.02 -2.48 12.61
N SER A 188 -6.95 -1.92 13.15
CA SER A 188 -6.50 -2.21 14.51
C SER A 188 -7.58 -1.89 15.56
N TYR A 189 -7.35 -2.32 16.80
CA TYR A 189 -8.26 -2.04 17.90
C TYR A 189 -8.56 -0.54 18.06
N TRP A 190 -7.55 0.32 18.08
CA TRP A 190 -7.78 1.77 18.23
C TRP A 190 -8.46 2.41 17.02
N ASP A 191 -8.22 1.90 15.79
CA ASP A 191 -8.95 2.40 14.62
C ASP A 191 -10.45 2.08 14.74
N SER A 192 -10.79 0.93 15.33
CA SER A 192 -12.18 0.49 15.52
C SER A 192 -12.96 1.31 16.55
N LEU A 193 -12.27 1.98 17.49
CA LEU A 193 -12.91 2.86 18.48
C LEU A 193 -13.36 4.20 17.90
N ARG A 194 -12.89 4.57 16.69
CA ARG A 194 -13.18 5.86 16.06
C ARG A 194 -14.56 5.89 15.40
N LYS A 195 -15.18 7.07 15.37
CA LYS A 195 -16.49 7.28 14.70
C LYS A 195 -16.41 7.09 13.19
N GLU A 196 -15.28 7.45 12.58
CA GLU A 196 -14.98 7.31 11.17
C GLU A 196 -14.22 6.02 10.82
N SER A 197 -14.25 5.02 11.72
CA SER A 197 -13.56 3.74 11.53
C SER A 197 -13.98 2.99 10.24
N ASP A 198 -15.16 3.30 9.71
CA ASP A 198 -15.66 2.82 8.41
C ASP A 198 -14.97 3.45 7.20
N GLN A 199 -14.35 4.62 7.37
CA GLN A 199 -13.62 5.38 6.33
C GLN A 199 -12.12 5.05 6.30
N VAL A 200 -11.64 4.29 7.29
CA VAL A 200 -10.26 3.79 7.35
C VAL A 200 -10.02 2.84 6.17
N ILE A 201 -8.93 3.04 5.41
CA ILE A 201 -8.59 2.22 4.25
C ILE A 201 -8.44 0.76 4.67
N ARG A 202 -9.37 -0.06 4.22
CA ARG A 202 -9.30 -1.52 4.31
C ARG A 202 -8.62 -2.05 3.07
N VAL A 203 -7.89 -3.15 3.21
CA VAL A 203 -7.27 -3.83 2.06
C VAL A 203 -8.21 -4.87 1.45
N PHE A 204 -9.39 -5.05 2.07
CA PHE A 204 -10.44 -5.91 1.55
C PHE A 204 -11.81 -5.19 1.47
N PRO A 205 -12.17 -4.63 0.30
CA PRO A 205 -11.31 -4.39 -0.87
C PRO A 205 -10.37 -3.20 -0.66
N MET A 206 -9.21 -3.24 -1.33
CA MET A 206 -8.35 -2.07 -1.42
C MET A 206 -8.97 -1.06 -2.40
N VAL A 207 -9.48 0.05 -1.86
CA VAL A 207 -10.05 1.15 -2.64
C VAL A 207 -8.97 2.19 -2.91
N ILE A 208 -8.65 2.42 -4.18
CA ILE A 208 -7.58 3.31 -4.62
C ILE A 208 -8.18 4.49 -5.39
N PRO A 209 -7.92 5.74 -4.98
CA PRO A 209 -8.39 6.91 -5.70
C PRO A 209 -7.65 7.07 -7.04
N ILE A 210 -8.38 7.48 -8.07
CA ILE A 210 -7.84 7.85 -9.38
C ILE A 210 -7.70 9.36 -9.42
N ILE A 211 -6.47 9.87 -9.42
CA ILE A 211 -6.20 11.31 -9.44
C ILE A 211 -6.76 11.92 -10.74
N GLY A 212 -7.60 12.95 -10.61
CA GLY A 212 -8.33 13.57 -11.73
C GLY A 212 -9.49 12.74 -12.29
N GLY A 213 -9.67 11.49 -11.84
CA GLY A 213 -10.62 10.52 -12.36
C GLY A 213 -10.22 9.92 -13.72
N LEU A 214 -10.82 8.79 -14.05
CA LEU A 214 -10.73 8.12 -15.34
C LEU A 214 -11.99 8.42 -16.16
N ASN A 215 -11.86 9.18 -17.24
CA ASN A 215 -12.91 9.35 -18.24
C ASN A 215 -12.72 8.29 -19.34
N TYR A 216 -13.42 7.17 -19.22
CA TYR A 216 -13.34 6.09 -20.19
C TYR A 216 -14.38 6.28 -21.31
N ASN A 217 -13.90 6.19 -22.54
CA ASN A 217 -14.74 6.12 -23.74
C ASN A 217 -14.12 5.09 -24.67
N LYS A 218 -14.89 4.06 -25.02
CA LYS A 218 -14.47 2.99 -25.93
C LYS A 218 -14.08 3.47 -27.33
N GLU A 219 -14.40 4.72 -27.70
CA GLU A 219 -14.02 5.31 -28.98
C GLU A 219 -12.64 5.97 -28.94
N ASN A 220 -12.13 6.29 -27.76
CA ASN A 220 -10.79 6.85 -27.58
C ASN A 220 -9.71 5.81 -27.93
N ASN A 221 -8.49 6.31 -28.09
CA ASN A 221 -7.29 5.48 -28.11
C ASN A 221 -7.15 4.70 -26.79
N GLU A 222 -6.17 3.79 -26.77
CA GLU A 222 -5.80 3.05 -25.56
C GLU A 222 -5.71 3.97 -24.35
N THR A 223 -6.44 3.58 -23.31
CA THR A 223 -6.48 4.26 -22.02
C THR A 223 -5.71 3.41 -21.02
N VAL A 224 -4.70 3.99 -20.40
CA VAL A 224 -3.87 3.31 -19.42
C VAL A 224 -4.26 3.79 -18.02
N LEU A 225 -4.60 2.85 -17.14
CA LEU A 225 -4.75 3.08 -15.71
C LEU A 225 -3.52 2.50 -15.02
N GLU A 226 -2.61 3.37 -14.58
CA GLU A 226 -1.46 2.97 -13.78
C GLU A 226 -1.84 3.03 -12.30
N ILE A 227 -1.66 1.92 -11.61
CA ILE A 227 -1.90 1.76 -10.18
C ILE A 227 -0.55 1.52 -9.51
N ARG A 228 -0.19 2.36 -8.55
CA ARG A 228 1.02 2.24 -7.74
C ARG A 228 0.65 1.87 -6.31
N LEU A 229 1.20 0.75 -5.84
CA LEU A 229 1.14 0.28 -4.46
C LEU A 229 2.54 0.36 -3.88
N VAL A 230 2.71 1.06 -2.76
CA VAL A 230 4.04 1.40 -2.26
C VAL A 230 4.62 0.27 -1.41
N PHE A 231 5.35 -0.65 -2.05
CA PHE A 231 6.03 -1.77 -1.39
C PHE A 231 7.54 -1.57 -1.33
N LYS A 232 8.14 -1.10 -2.43
CA LYS A 232 9.60 -0.98 -2.58
C LYS A 232 10.21 -0.09 -1.51
N ASN A 233 11.15 -0.63 -0.74
CA ASN A 233 11.83 0.05 0.38
C ASN A 233 10.92 0.35 1.59
N PHE A 234 9.70 -0.20 1.64
CA PHE A 234 8.73 -0.05 2.73
C PHE A 234 8.30 -1.40 3.30
N ILE A 235 9.26 -2.29 3.58
CA ILE A 235 8.98 -3.63 4.12
C ILE A 235 9.56 -3.70 5.52
N LYS A 236 8.74 -3.99 6.53
CA LYS A 236 9.19 -4.14 7.92
C LYS A 236 8.97 -5.56 8.41
N LYS A 237 9.76 -5.97 9.39
CA LYS A 237 9.53 -7.21 10.15
C LYS A 237 8.46 -6.94 11.22
N TYR A 238 7.54 -7.88 11.35
CA TYR A 238 6.44 -7.91 12.31
C TYR A 238 6.41 -9.24 13.04
N GLU A 239 5.59 -9.30 14.08
CA GLU A 239 5.44 -10.44 14.95
C GLU A 239 3.97 -10.82 15.12
N TYR A 240 3.71 -12.14 15.14
CA TYR A 240 2.40 -12.69 15.45
C TYR A 240 2.54 -13.85 16.45
N ASP A 241 2.05 -13.67 17.66
CA ASP A 241 2.11 -14.69 18.71
C ASP A 241 0.84 -15.55 18.79
N TYR A 242 1.01 -16.83 19.13
CA TYR A 242 -0.08 -17.78 19.29
C TYR A 242 0.31 -18.97 20.16
N TYR A 243 -0.69 -19.72 20.63
CA TYR A 243 -0.46 -21.00 21.29
C TYR A 243 -0.81 -22.15 20.35
N ASP A 244 0.09 -23.12 20.24
CA ASP A 244 -0.15 -24.38 19.54
C ASP A 244 0.20 -25.53 20.46
N SER A 245 -0.77 -26.40 20.73
CA SER A 245 -0.62 -27.56 21.60
C SER A 245 -0.09 -27.23 23.01
N GLY A 246 -0.48 -26.05 23.54
CA GLY A 246 -0.06 -25.56 24.86
C GLY A 246 1.35 -24.96 24.91
N ILE A 247 2.04 -24.85 23.77
CA ILE A 247 3.35 -24.22 23.63
C ILE A 247 3.15 -22.83 23.03
N TYR A 248 3.72 -21.81 23.67
CA TYR A 248 3.75 -20.45 23.14
C TYR A 248 4.69 -20.38 21.93
N LYS A 249 4.19 -19.83 20.83
CA LYS A 249 4.90 -19.68 19.56
C LYS A 249 4.80 -18.26 19.07
N VAL A 250 5.81 -17.86 18.33
CA VAL A 250 5.91 -16.53 17.72
C VAL A 250 6.26 -16.72 16.25
N CYS A 251 5.52 -16.06 15.36
CA CYS A 251 5.83 -15.99 13.95
C CYS A 251 6.43 -14.63 13.62
N HIS A 252 7.68 -14.60 13.16
CA HIS A 252 8.25 -13.43 12.51
C HIS A 252 7.86 -13.43 11.05
N TYR A 253 7.31 -12.33 10.57
CA TYR A 253 6.91 -12.16 9.17
C TYR A 253 7.24 -10.76 8.67
N TYR A 254 7.10 -10.56 7.37
CA TYR A 254 7.30 -9.25 6.74
C TYR A 254 6.00 -8.74 6.15
N ALA A 255 5.79 -7.43 6.20
CA ALA A 255 4.64 -6.76 5.60
C ALA A 255 5.00 -5.30 5.28
N PRO A 256 4.13 -4.55 4.56
CA PRO A 256 4.33 -3.12 4.36
C PRO A 256 4.47 -2.39 5.70
N SER A 257 5.46 -1.51 5.79
CA SER A 257 5.69 -0.64 6.95
C SER A 257 4.41 0.15 7.27
N ASP A 258 3.98 0.19 8.53
CA ASP A 258 2.89 1.08 8.97
C ASP A 258 3.43 2.47 9.29
N TRP A 259 3.49 3.32 8.26
CA TRP A 259 4.09 4.65 8.37
C TRP A 259 3.27 5.59 9.22
N LEU A 260 1.96 5.33 9.31
CA LEU A 260 1.02 6.20 9.98
C LEU A 260 1.10 5.93 11.47
N ARG A 261 1.00 4.68 11.91
CA ARG A 261 0.73 4.38 13.31
C ARG A 261 1.83 3.64 14.05
N ASP A 262 2.73 2.94 13.34
CA ASP A 262 3.64 1.91 13.86
C ASP A 262 2.89 0.90 14.78
N VAL A 263 3.10 -0.40 14.57
CA VAL A 263 2.38 -1.43 15.34
C VAL A 263 2.76 -1.36 16.81
N ARG A 264 1.76 -1.31 17.70
CA ARG A 264 2.00 -1.16 19.14
C ARG A 264 2.15 -2.49 19.85
N ALA A 265 2.74 -2.45 21.03
CA ALA A 265 2.94 -3.64 21.84
C ALA A 265 1.60 -4.33 22.15
N GLY A 266 1.46 -5.57 21.68
CA GLY A 266 0.23 -6.37 21.84
C GLY A 266 -0.79 -6.21 20.71
N GLU A 267 -0.51 -5.40 19.69
CA GLU A 267 -1.30 -5.35 18.46
C GLU A 267 -0.75 -6.35 17.43
N SER A 268 -1.64 -7.15 16.85
CA SER A 268 -1.34 -8.04 15.72
C SER A 268 -1.80 -7.50 14.37
N ASP A 269 -2.71 -6.54 14.40
CA ASP A 269 -3.36 -5.99 13.20
C ASP A 269 -2.57 -4.80 12.67
N ILE A 270 -2.33 -4.80 11.35
CA ILE A 270 -1.53 -3.79 10.64
C ILE A 270 -2.41 -3.02 9.66
N GLY A 271 -2.98 -1.91 10.10
CA GLY A 271 -3.96 -1.13 9.33
C GLY A 271 -3.33 0.02 8.54
N ARG A 272 -3.97 0.46 7.45
CA ARG A 272 -3.65 1.71 6.72
C ARG A 272 -2.21 1.85 6.16
N ASN A 273 -1.43 0.78 6.18
CA ASN A 273 0.00 0.75 5.88
C ASN A 273 0.33 0.62 4.39
N LEU A 274 -0.57 0.05 3.58
CA LEU A 274 -0.40 -0.04 2.14
C LEU A 274 -1.11 1.11 1.44
N HIS A 275 -0.37 2.14 1.05
CA HIS A 275 -0.92 3.25 0.29
C HIS A 275 -0.92 2.96 -1.21
N GLY A 276 -2.03 3.32 -1.85
CA GLY A 276 -2.23 3.19 -3.28
C GLY A 276 -2.60 4.54 -3.92
N VAL A 277 -2.10 4.76 -5.13
CA VAL A 277 -2.57 5.86 -5.99
C VAL A 277 -2.72 5.35 -7.41
N ALA A 278 -3.77 5.79 -8.09
CA ALA A 278 -3.96 5.52 -9.51
C ALA A 278 -3.91 6.82 -10.33
N LYS A 279 -3.29 6.75 -11.51
CA LYS A 279 -3.38 7.78 -12.54
C LYS A 279 -3.94 7.17 -13.83
N ALA A 280 -4.82 7.92 -14.49
CA ALA A 280 -5.36 7.56 -15.78
C ALA A 280 -4.76 8.46 -16.87
N LEU A 281 -4.46 7.88 -18.03
CA LEU A 281 -4.02 8.62 -19.20
C LEU A 281 -4.58 8.01 -20.48
N VAL A 282 -4.82 8.86 -21.47
CA VAL A 282 -5.20 8.44 -22.82
C VAL A 282 -4.00 8.64 -23.73
N LYS A 283 -3.53 7.59 -24.40
CA LYS A 283 -2.33 7.69 -25.23
C LYS A 283 -2.53 8.74 -26.34
N GLY A 284 -1.54 9.64 -26.44
CA GLY A 284 -1.55 10.77 -27.38
C GLY A 284 -2.26 12.03 -26.87
N GLN A 285 -2.80 12.02 -25.64
CA GLN A 285 -3.43 13.20 -25.00
C GLN A 285 -2.68 13.66 -23.75
N THR A 286 -1.40 13.30 -23.65
CA THR A 286 -0.53 13.61 -22.50
C THR A 286 0.53 14.65 -22.87
N GLY A 287 1.02 15.35 -21.86
CA GLY A 287 2.18 16.22 -21.94
C GLY A 287 3.43 15.56 -21.40
N SER A 288 4.59 16.08 -21.80
CA SER A 288 5.87 15.77 -21.17
C SER A 288 6.60 17.02 -20.70
N ILE A 289 7.41 16.88 -19.66
CA ILE A 289 8.26 17.94 -19.13
C ILE A 289 9.50 17.34 -18.47
N THR A 290 10.66 17.99 -18.67
CA THR A 290 11.89 17.67 -17.95
C THR A 290 12.10 18.71 -16.85
N VAL A 291 12.34 18.24 -15.63
CA VAL A 291 12.56 19.07 -14.45
C VAL A 291 13.95 18.81 -13.91
N SER A 292 14.73 19.87 -13.75
CA SER A 292 16.05 19.85 -13.15
C SER A 292 15.91 19.77 -11.64
N ASN A 293 16.60 18.81 -11.03
CA ASN A 293 16.64 18.64 -9.58
C ASN A 293 18.01 19.09 -9.06
N PRO A 294 18.07 20.08 -8.15
CA PRO A 294 19.36 20.64 -7.72
C PRO A 294 20.29 19.63 -7.04
N SER A 295 19.77 18.51 -6.52
CA SER A 295 20.55 17.40 -5.99
C SER A 295 19.89 16.08 -6.34
N LEU A 296 20.61 14.97 -6.18
CA LEU A 296 20.02 13.63 -6.32
C LEU A 296 18.90 13.47 -5.28
N GLY A 297 17.71 13.09 -5.74
CA GLY A 297 16.53 12.95 -4.89
C GLY A 297 15.29 12.71 -5.73
N TYR A 298 14.14 12.75 -5.08
CA TYR A 298 12.86 12.64 -5.76
C TYR A 298 12.35 14.00 -6.19
N VAL A 299 11.71 14.01 -7.36
CA VAL A 299 10.92 15.11 -7.90
C VAL A 299 9.49 14.62 -8.00
N VAL A 300 8.55 15.44 -7.57
CA VAL A 300 7.12 15.16 -7.69
C VAL A 300 6.38 16.32 -8.33
N ALA A 301 5.30 15.99 -9.04
CA ALA A 301 4.33 16.96 -9.53
C ALA A 301 2.98 16.73 -8.84
N ILE A 302 2.45 17.78 -8.23
CA ILE A 302 1.18 17.80 -7.51
C ILE A 302 0.25 18.78 -8.24
N PRO A 303 -1.04 18.45 -8.44
CA PRO A 303 -2.01 19.38 -9.01
C PRO A 303 -2.02 20.72 -8.26
N ALA A 304 -2.08 21.84 -8.99
CA ALA A 304 -1.81 23.16 -8.41
C ALA A 304 -2.87 23.62 -7.38
N ASP A 305 -4.06 23.05 -7.44
CA ASP A 305 -5.21 23.25 -6.56
C ASP A 305 -5.17 22.39 -5.29
N GLU A 306 -4.26 21.42 -5.21
CA GLU A 306 -4.08 20.60 -4.00
C GLU A 306 -3.09 21.22 -3.01
N ASP A 307 -3.31 20.93 -1.72
CA ASP A 307 -2.43 21.35 -0.64
C ASP A 307 -1.25 20.37 -0.51
N ILE A 308 -0.03 20.90 -0.44
CA ILE A 308 1.20 20.10 -0.28
C ILE A 308 1.23 19.34 1.05
N SER A 309 0.55 19.86 2.09
CA SER A 309 0.47 19.20 3.41
C SER A 309 -0.26 17.86 3.38
N ASP A 310 -1.05 17.56 2.34
CA ASP A 310 -1.69 16.26 2.17
C ASP A 310 -0.70 15.14 1.77
N TYR A 311 0.54 15.48 1.40
CA TYR A 311 1.50 14.57 0.77
C TYR A 311 2.72 14.19 1.64
N PHE A 312 2.81 14.70 2.87
CA PHE A 312 3.82 14.30 3.85
C PHE A 312 3.29 14.33 5.29
N ILE A 313 3.95 13.60 6.17
CA ILE A 313 3.72 13.72 7.62
C ILE A 313 4.60 14.85 8.14
N SER A 314 4.03 15.85 8.80
CA SER A 314 4.84 16.95 9.36
C SER A 314 5.84 16.43 10.40
N LYS A 315 6.90 17.20 10.70
CA LYS A 315 7.86 16.82 11.75
C LYS A 315 7.17 16.62 13.11
N ASP A 316 6.18 17.47 13.42
CA ASP A 316 5.39 17.34 14.65
C ASP A 316 4.51 16.09 14.59
N GLY A 317 3.95 15.75 13.42
CA GLY A 317 3.21 14.51 13.19
C GLY A 317 4.04 13.26 13.38
N LYS A 318 5.30 13.27 12.95
CA LYS A 318 6.23 12.18 13.22
C LYS A 318 6.46 12.00 14.72
N LEU A 319 6.66 13.08 15.47
CA LEU A 319 6.86 13.00 16.92
C LEU A 319 5.63 12.47 17.64
N ILE A 320 4.43 12.92 17.23
CA ILE A 320 3.17 12.46 17.80
C ILE A 320 2.92 10.99 17.43
N ARG A 321 3.26 10.57 16.21
CA ARG A 321 3.25 9.16 15.83
C ARG A 321 4.19 8.36 16.72
N ASP A 322 5.45 8.72 16.86
CA ASP A 322 6.42 7.87 17.56
C ASP A 322 6.03 7.69 19.05
N ASP A 323 5.38 8.69 19.65
CA ASP A 323 4.95 8.72 21.06
C ASP A 323 3.50 9.21 21.24
N VAL A 324 2.52 8.44 20.74
CA VAL A 324 1.09 8.78 20.93
C VAL A 324 0.75 8.64 22.42
N LYS A 325 0.55 9.78 23.08
CA LYS A 325 -0.02 9.80 24.43
C LYS A 325 -1.42 9.18 24.38
N GLY A 326 -1.68 8.16 25.19
CA GLY A 326 -2.96 7.43 25.16
C GLY A 326 -2.93 6.11 24.40
N ASP A 327 -1.76 5.61 24.01
CA ASP A 327 -1.62 4.19 23.68
C ASP A 327 -1.59 3.35 24.97
N LEU A 328 -2.79 3.00 25.44
CA LEU A 328 -2.95 2.18 26.63
C LEU A 328 -2.62 0.72 26.27
N PRO A 329 -1.99 -0.08 27.15
CA PRO A 329 -1.70 -1.47 26.79
C PRO A 329 -2.99 -2.26 26.56
N LEU A 330 -2.92 -3.30 25.73
CA LEU A 330 -4.01 -4.26 25.54
C LEU A 330 -4.00 -5.34 26.63
N PRO A 331 -5.17 -5.79 27.09
CA PRO A 331 -5.22 -6.91 28.02
C PRO A 331 -4.71 -8.19 27.33
N PRO A 332 -3.97 -9.06 28.03
CA PRO A 332 -3.52 -10.32 27.45
C PRO A 332 -4.72 -11.22 27.10
N ASN A 333 -4.57 -12.04 26.06
CA ASN A 333 -5.58 -13.02 25.67
C ASN A 333 -5.53 -14.27 26.57
N TYR A 334 -6.69 -14.72 27.05
CA TYR A 334 -6.77 -15.93 27.88
C TYR A 334 -6.53 -17.18 27.02
N PRO A 335 -5.54 -18.03 27.36
CA PRO A 335 -5.08 -19.11 26.46
C PRO A 335 -5.86 -20.43 26.60
N GLY A 336 -6.96 -20.46 27.37
CA GLY A 336 -7.82 -21.63 27.48
C GLY A 336 -7.36 -22.66 28.51
N ALA A 337 -7.43 -23.96 28.19
CA ALA A 337 -7.41 -25.05 29.18
C ALA A 337 -6.01 -25.57 29.58
N TYR A 338 -4.92 -25.02 29.03
CA TYR A 338 -3.57 -25.49 29.31
C TYR A 338 -2.98 -24.79 30.54
N ILE A 339 -2.67 -25.55 31.58
CA ILE A 339 -2.25 -24.98 32.87
C ILE A 339 -0.98 -24.11 32.77
N SER A 340 -0.01 -24.49 31.94
CA SER A 340 1.21 -23.71 31.68
C SER A 340 0.86 -22.35 31.06
N ALA A 341 0.04 -22.36 30.01
CA ALA A 341 -0.39 -21.14 29.34
C ALA A 341 -1.21 -20.24 30.29
N VAL A 342 -2.06 -20.82 31.15
CA VAL A 342 -2.83 -20.07 32.15
C VAL A 342 -1.92 -19.41 33.20
N LEU A 343 -0.84 -20.06 33.63
CA LEU A 343 0.13 -19.46 34.55
C LEU A 343 0.88 -18.29 33.90
N ASP A 344 1.32 -18.45 32.64
CA ASP A 344 1.96 -17.37 31.87
C ASP A 344 0.99 -16.20 31.63
N TYR A 345 -0.28 -16.49 31.38
CA TYR A 345 -1.32 -15.47 31.28
C TYR A 345 -1.40 -14.59 32.53
N TYR A 346 -1.38 -15.19 33.74
CA TYR A 346 -1.42 -14.40 34.98
C TYR A 346 -0.19 -13.52 35.15
N LEU A 347 1.00 -13.99 34.75
CA LEU A 347 2.21 -13.17 34.77
C LEU A 347 2.10 -11.99 33.78
N LYS A 348 1.62 -12.24 32.55
CA LYS A 348 1.34 -11.19 31.56
C LYS A 348 0.27 -10.21 32.09
N TYR A 349 -0.73 -10.69 32.81
CA TYR A 349 -1.79 -9.87 33.38
C TYR A 349 -1.31 -8.96 34.51
N GLU A 350 -0.41 -9.45 35.38
CA GLU A 350 0.22 -8.60 36.41
C GLU A 350 1.07 -7.48 35.78
N LYS A 351 1.86 -7.81 34.75
CA LYS A 351 2.60 -6.81 33.98
C LYS A 351 1.66 -5.80 33.32
N TYR A 352 0.61 -6.28 32.65
CA TYR A 352 -0.43 -5.44 32.04
C TYR A 352 -1.02 -4.42 33.02
N LYS A 353 -1.37 -4.83 34.24
CA LYS A 353 -1.90 -3.90 35.25
C LYS A 353 -0.90 -2.78 35.60
N ASN A 354 0.38 -3.11 35.71
CA ASN A 354 1.43 -2.13 35.99
C ASN A 354 1.59 -1.13 34.83
N ASP A 355 1.70 -1.66 33.61
CA ASP A 355 1.87 -0.87 32.39
C ASP A 355 0.65 0.03 32.15
N TRP A 356 -0.56 -0.49 32.39
CA TRP A 356 -1.81 0.26 32.29
C TRP A 356 -1.84 1.44 33.24
N ASN A 357 -1.54 1.23 34.52
CA ASN A 357 -1.56 2.31 35.51
C ASN A 357 -0.51 3.38 35.22
N THR A 358 0.64 2.99 34.68
CA THR A 358 1.71 3.91 34.27
C THR A 358 1.25 4.78 33.10
N LYS A 359 0.73 4.16 32.03
CA LYS A 359 0.25 4.87 30.83
C LYS A 359 -0.99 5.74 31.11
N ARG A 360 -1.88 5.27 31.98
CA ARG A 360 -3.00 6.07 32.48
C ARG A 360 -2.53 7.33 33.21
N ALA A 361 -1.55 7.22 34.10
CA ALA A 361 -1.04 8.37 34.85
C ALA A 361 -0.36 9.41 33.93
N ASP A 362 0.36 8.95 32.91
CA ASP A 362 0.93 9.82 31.88
C ASP A 362 -0.17 10.58 31.12
N LEU A 363 -1.21 9.87 30.66
CA LEU A 363 -2.38 10.46 30.00
C LEU A 363 -3.07 11.51 30.88
N ASP A 364 -3.23 11.23 32.18
CA ASP A 364 -3.80 12.18 33.14
C ASP A 364 -2.94 13.44 33.30
N SER A 365 -1.62 13.31 33.28
CA SER A 365 -0.67 14.41 33.46
C SER A 365 -0.56 15.33 32.24
N SER A 366 -0.80 14.79 31.04
CA SER A 366 -0.59 15.48 29.79
C SER A 366 -1.85 16.16 29.25
N SER A 367 -3.03 15.65 29.63
CA SER A 367 -4.30 16.06 29.05
C SER A 367 -4.67 17.53 29.33
N PRO A 368 -5.33 18.23 28.39
CA PRO A 368 -5.85 19.56 28.61
C PRO A 368 -6.80 19.64 29.82
N ALA A 369 -6.79 20.78 30.51
CA ALA A 369 -7.72 21.03 31.61
C ALA A 369 -9.18 21.01 31.09
N GLY A 370 -10.05 20.29 31.79
CA GLY A 370 -11.48 20.18 31.45
C GLY A 370 -11.94 18.82 30.93
N LEU A 371 -11.01 17.91 30.59
CA LEU A 371 -11.33 16.51 30.30
C LEU A 371 -11.32 15.70 31.60
N SER A 372 -12.48 15.16 32.01
CA SER A 372 -12.61 14.40 33.26
C SER A 372 -12.58 12.89 33.07
N ASP A 373 -13.08 12.38 31.94
CA ASP A 373 -13.07 10.94 31.63
C ASP A 373 -11.75 10.53 30.98
N ILE A 374 -11.30 9.30 31.26
CA ILE A 374 -10.11 8.72 30.64
C ILE A 374 -10.33 8.49 29.14
N LEU A 375 -11.57 8.19 28.73
CA LEU A 375 -11.93 7.99 27.34
C LEU A 375 -11.87 9.32 26.56
N ASP A 376 -12.37 10.42 27.13
CA ASP A 376 -12.30 11.74 26.49
C ASP A 376 -10.84 12.19 26.27
N LYS A 377 -9.96 11.90 27.24
CA LYS A 377 -8.53 12.17 27.16
C LYS A 377 -7.86 11.35 26.07
N TYR A 378 -8.19 10.07 26.01
CA TYR A 378 -7.74 9.16 24.97
C TYR A 378 -8.18 9.67 23.58
N GLU A 379 -9.47 9.97 23.39
CA GLU A 379 -10.03 10.47 22.13
C GLU A 379 -9.32 11.76 21.68
N TYR A 380 -9.09 12.70 22.59
CA TYR A 380 -8.39 13.95 22.28
C TYR A 380 -7.02 13.72 21.64
N TYR A 381 -6.18 12.85 22.21
CA TYR A 381 -4.85 12.61 21.66
C TYR A 381 -4.87 11.84 20.35
N TRP A 382 -5.81 10.92 20.20
CA TRP A 382 -6.02 10.22 18.94
C TRP A 382 -6.54 11.15 17.84
N ASP A 383 -7.32 12.16 18.17
CA ASP A 383 -7.73 13.20 17.22
C ASP A 383 -6.58 14.14 16.86
N VAL A 384 -5.72 14.50 17.82
CA VAL A 384 -4.50 15.27 17.55
C VAL A 384 -3.58 14.48 16.61
N TYR A 385 -3.30 13.22 16.94
CA TYR A 385 -2.51 12.33 16.10
C TYR A 385 -3.08 12.23 14.68
N GLU A 386 -4.36 11.89 14.54
CA GLU A 386 -4.98 11.80 13.22
C GLU A 386 -4.99 13.12 12.48
N SER A 387 -5.21 14.26 13.14
CA SER A 387 -5.13 15.57 12.48
C SER A 387 -3.73 15.87 11.92
N THR A 388 -2.71 15.21 12.45
CA THR A 388 -1.31 15.43 12.06
C THR A 388 -0.80 14.40 11.06
N VAL A 389 -1.40 13.20 11.01
CA VAL A 389 -1.05 12.15 10.03
C VAL A 389 -2.05 12.04 8.86
N LYS A 390 -3.25 12.62 8.98
CA LYS A 390 -4.22 12.70 7.89
C LYS A 390 -3.97 13.96 7.05
N GLY A 391 -3.79 13.77 5.74
CA GLY A 391 -4.24 14.77 4.76
C GLY A 391 -5.77 14.88 4.80
N THR A 392 -6.32 16.00 4.35
CA THR A 392 -7.77 16.22 4.34
C THR A 392 -8.53 15.09 3.62
N GLY A 393 -9.53 14.49 4.29
CA GLY A 393 -10.35 13.39 3.76
C GLY A 393 -9.78 11.99 3.97
N TYR A 394 -8.83 11.55 3.13
CA TYR A 394 -8.47 10.13 2.92
C TYR A 394 -7.14 9.67 3.56
N GLY A 395 -6.51 10.49 4.40
CA GLY A 395 -5.16 10.21 4.90
C GLY A 395 -4.07 10.72 3.95
N LEU A 396 -2.83 10.35 4.23
CA LEU A 396 -1.67 10.74 3.43
C LEU A 396 -1.83 10.32 1.96
N LYS A 397 -1.73 11.29 1.04
CA LYS A 397 -1.78 11.09 -0.42
C LYS A 397 -0.40 10.74 -0.97
N ILE A 398 -0.38 9.92 -2.03
CA ILE A 398 0.83 9.66 -2.82
C ILE A 398 0.78 10.51 -4.10
N PRO A 399 1.84 11.26 -4.44
CA PRO A 399 1.82 12.11 -5.63
C PRO A 399 1.60 11.31 -6.94
N PRO A 400 0.80 11.84 -7.88
CA PRO A 400 0.50 11.16 -9.16
C PRO A 400 1.73 11.02 -10.07
N TYR A 401 2.71 11.91 -9.94
CA TYR A 401 3.94 11.92 -10.72
C TYR A 401 5.14 11.98 -9.79
N VAL A 402 5.99 10.96 -9.84
CA VAL A 402 7.17 10.83 -9.00
C VAL A 402 8.30 10.27 -9.84
N GLY A 403 9.47 10.89 -9.77
CA GLY A 403 10.69 10.35 -10.37
C GLY A 403 11.90 10.66 -9.52
N TYR A 404 12.92 9.82 -9.62
CA TYR A 404 14.16 9.92 -8.88
C TYR A 404 15.34 10.25 -9.81
N GLY A 405 16.11 11.28 -9.48
CA GLY A 405 17.27 11.69 -10.27
C GLY A 405 17.68 13.14 -10.04
N THR A 406 18.78 13.55 -10.68
CA THR A 406 19.22 14.96 -10.79
C THR A 406 18.53 15.72 -11.93
N SER A 407 17.90 14.99 -12.84
CA SER A 407 16.99 15.51 -13.86
C SER A 407 15.94 14.44 -14.11
N VAL A 408 14.67 14.81 -14.05
CA VAL A 408 13.54 13.88 -14.16
C VAL A 408 12.66 14.31 -15.32
N THR A 409 12.37 13.38 -16.22
CA THR A 409 11.42 13.62 -17.31
C THR A 409 10.14 12.85 -17.05
N PHE A 410 9.03 13.57 -16.96
CA PHE A 410 7.70 12.98 -16.93
C PHE A 410 7.16 12.94 -18.36
N ASN A 411 6.92 11.74 -18.92
CA ASN A 411 6.57 11.59 -20.34
C ASN A 411 5.06 11.58 -20.60
N GLU A 412 4.28 11.08 -19.64
CA GLU A 412 2.84 10.87 -19.80
C GLU A 412 2.06 11.60 -18.69
N MET A 413 2.30 12.91 -18.56
CA MET A 413 1.53 13.78 -17.66
C MET A 413 0.17 14.12 -18.24
N ALA A 414 -0.87 14.12 -17.41
CA ALA A 414 -2.16 14.64 -17.81
C ALA A 414 -2.03 16.15 -18.06
N VAL A 415 -2.82 16.67 -19.01
CA VAL A 415 -2.90 18.10 -19.27
C VAL A 415 -3.52 18.79 -18.06
N GLY A 416 -2.90 19.86 -17.59
CA GLY A 416 -3.34 20.55 -16.38
C GLY A 416 -2.28 21.48 -15.79
N SER A 417 -2.57 22.00 -14.60
CA SER A 417 -1.68 22.89 -13.87
C SER A 417 -1.08 22.18 -12.67
N TYR A 418 0.24 22.23 -12.54
CA TYR A 418 0.99 21.50 -11.51
C TYR A 418 1.98 22.40 -10.78
N LYS A 419 2.26 22.06 -9.52
CA LYS A 419 3.41 22.55 -8.77
C LYS A 419 4.41 21.41 -8.61
N PHE A 420 5.69 21.75 -8.68
CA PHE A 420 6.77 20.78 -8.59
C PHE A 420 7.53 20.93 -7.28
N TYR A 421 7.89 19.80 -6.69
CA TYR A 421 8.59 19.74 -5.43
C TYR A 421 9.69 18.69 -5.48
N ARG A 422 10.70 18.85 -4.63
CA ARG A 422 11.70 17.83 -4.36
C ARG A 422 11.65 17.37 -2.91
N PHE A 423 12.09 16.15 -2.69
CA PHE A 423 12.47 15.63 -1.37
C PHE A 423 13.67 14.70 -1.50
N ASP A 424 14.45 14.61 -0.43
CA ASP A 424 15.61 13.72 -0.38
C ASP A 424 15.15 12.28 -0.14
N ALA A 425 15.92 11.29 -0.58
CA ALA A 425 15.52 9.89 -0.39
C ALA A 425 15.32 9.59 1.12
N PRO A 426 14.12 9.15 1.54
CA PRO A 426 13.89 8.85 2.95
C PRO A 426 14.67 7.60 3.36
N ALA A 427 14.87 7.42 4.67
CA ALA A 427 15.39 6.18 5.20
C ALA A 427 14.46 5.01 4.86
N TYR A 428 15.02 3.80 4.83
CA TYR A 428 14.24 2.58 4.61
C TYR A 428 13.07 2.49 5.61
N GLY A 429 11.89 2.11 5.12
CA GLY A 429 10.68 2.01 5.93
C GLY A 429 10.01 3.34 6.28
N GLN A 430 10.55 4.49 5.84
CA GLN A 430 10.05 5.82 6.14
C GLN A 430 9.57 6.58 4.91
N LEU A 431 8.58 7.44 5.12
CA LEU A 431 8.18 8.46 4.17
C LEU A 431 8.86 9.81 4.46
N ASN A 432 8.70 10.74 3.52
CA ASN A 432 9.19 12.10 3.71
C ASN A 432 8.39 12.86 4.73
N THR A 433 9.11 13.79 5.36
CA THR A 433 8.58 14.71 6.35
C THR A 433 8.58 16.16 5.87
N SER A 434 9.10 16.43 4.67
CA SER A 434 9.13 17.77 4.09
C SER A 434 9.33 17.73 2.57
N PHE A 435 8.91 18.81 1.92
CA PHE A 435 9.13 19.08 0.50
C PHE A 435 9.74 20.47 0.33
N THR A 436 10.61 20.59 -0.68
CA THR A 436 11.14 21.88 -1.13
C THR A 436 10.54 22.22 -2.48
N SER A 437 9.90 23.38 -2.60
CA SER A 437 9.34 23.86 -3.87
C SER A 437 10.43 24.03 -4.93
N LEU A 438 10.16 23.55 -6.14
CA LEU A 438 10.96 23.82 -7.33
C LEU A 438 10.34 25.00 -8.11
N ASN A 439 11.10 25.60 -9.03
CA ASN A 439 10.67 26.74 -9.84
C ASN A 439 10.09 27.93 -9.01
N GLY A 440 10.61 28.15 -7.80
CA GLY A 440 10.09 29.19 -6.89
C GLY A 440 8.65 28.94 -6.41
N GLY A 441 8.11 27.72 -6.56
CA GLY A 441 6.73 27.39 -6.25
C GLY A 441 5.71 27.85 -7.31
N ASN A 442 6.18 28.32 -8.46
CA ASN A 442 5.32 28.76 -9.56
C ASN A 442 4.55 27.59 -10.17
N VAL A 443 3.28 27.85 -10.51
CA VAL A 443 2.44 26.90 -11.23
C VAL A 443 2.92 26.75 -12.67
N VAL A 444 3.01 25.52 -13.14
CA VAL A 444 3.40 25.17 -14.51
C VAL A 444 2.22 24.51 -15.20
N THR A 445 1.87 25.00 -16.39
CA THR A 445 0.80 24.42 -17.21
C THR A 445 1.40 23.40 -18.17
N ILE A 446 0.90 22.17 -18.10
CA ILE A 446 1.26 21.07 -18.97
C ILE A 446 0.21 20.96 -20.07
N ASN A 447 0.64 21.14 -21.32
CA ASN A 447 -0.16 20.92 -22.52
C ASN A 447 0.19 19.57 -23.16
N ALA A 448 -0.66 19.08 -24.05
CA ALA A 448 -0.37 17.87 -24.81
C ALA A 448 0.90 18.07 -25.67
N GLY A 449 1.78 17.07 -25.68
CA GLY A 449 3.10 17.14 -26.31
C GLY A 449 4.22 17.62 -25.37
N ALA A 450 5.34 18.06 -25.93
CA ALA A 450 6.51 18.46 -25.16
C ALA A 450 6.36 19.89 -24.61
N ASN A 451 6.55 20.06 -23.30
CA ASN A 451 6.53 21.35 -22.62
C ASN A 451 7.96 21.77 -22.25
N THR A 452 8.17 23.07 -22.12
CA THR A 452 9.46 23.63 -21.70
C THR A 452 9.76 23.27 -20.24
N GLY A 453 10.90 22.62 -20.03
CA GLY A 453 11.42 22.30 -18.70
C GLY A 453 12.05 23.49 -17.97
N PHE A 454 12.50 23.26 -16.74
CA PHE A 454 13.20 24.24 -15.91
C PHE A 454 14.22 23.59 -14.97
#